data_AF-K1SZI5-F1
#
_entry.id   AF-K1SZI5-F1
#
_cell.length_a   1.000
_cell.length_b   1.000
_cell.length_c   1.000
_cell.angle_alpha   90.00
_cell.angle_beta   90.00
_cell.angle_gamma   90.00
#
_symmetry.space_group_name_H-M   'P 1'
#
loop_
_entity.id
_entity.type
_entity.pdbx_description
1 polymer ?
#
loop_
_entity_poly.entity_id
_entity_poly.type
_entity_poly.pdbx_seq_one_letter_code
_entity_poly.pdbx_strand_id
1 'polypeptide(L)'
;MRGYDINPLYRYFTKVAGKKEAGRLFHVYKVGTSRMWNGSTVFWQIDVRGNVRAGKIMGYDAVTGHRIKEPFNQVNWVHSVRKVPDFHMKQCLFGEHLLSDTSAAMSAKPVAIVESEKTALVAALFIPDFVWLATGGMHGCFNS
;
A
#
# COMPACT_ATOMS: atom_id res chain seq x y z
N MET A 1 3.61 -13.34 1.84
CA MET A 1 2.92 -12.61 2.93
C MET A 1 1.75 -13.44 3.38
N ARG A 2 1.49 -13.54 4.69
CA ARG A 2 0.45 -14.39 5.29
C ARG A 2 -0.71 -13.50 5.77
N GLY A 3 -1.94 -13.99 5.74
CA GLY A 3 -3.09 -13.32 6.37
C GLY A 3 -3.92 -12.38 5.48
N TYR A 4 -4.03 -12.61 4.18
CA TYR A 4 -4.90 -11.79 3.30
C TYR A 4 -6.40 -12.03 3.53
N ASP A 5 -6.76 -13.19 4.07
CA ASP A 5 -8.11 -13.58 4.47
C ASP A 5 -8.75 -12.59 5.47
N ILE A 6 -7.96 -12.05 6.39
CA ILE A 6 -8.44 -11.04 7.37
C ILE A 6 -8.23 -9.60 6.90
N ASN A 7 -7.65 -9.35 5.72
CA ASN A 7 -7.38 -8.00 5.24
C ASN A 7 -8.65 -7.43 4.56
N PRO A 8 -9.30 -6.39 5.11
CA PRO A 8 -10.56 -5.89 4.57
C PRO A 8 -10.41 -5.37 3.14
N LEU A 9 -9.30 -4.68 2.83
CA LEU A 9 -9.07 -4.14 1.50
C LEU A 9 -8.81 -5.28 0.50
N TYR A 10 -8.10 -6.34 0.90
CA TYR A 10 -7.92 -7.52 0.04
C TYR A 10 -9.26 -8.18 -0.30
N ARG A 11 -10.15 -8.31 0.69
CA ARG A 11 -11.50 -8.85 0.49
C ARG A 11 -12.32 -8.00 -0.49
N TYR A 12 -12.22 -6.68 -0.36
CA TYR A 12 -12.81 -5.74 -1.31
C TYR A 12 -12.26 -5.96 -2.74
N PHE A 13 -10.93 -5.98 -2.93
CA PHE A 13 -10.33 -6.21 -4.24
C PHE A 13 -10.65 -7.59 -4.82
N THR A 14 -10.79 -8.63 -3.97
CA THR A 14 -11.22 -9.96 -4.38
C THR A 14 -12.64 -9.94 -4.93
N LYS A 15 -13.54 -9.12 -4.38
CA LYS A 15 -14.89 -8.92 -4.92
C LYS A 15 -14.87 -8.15 -6.24
N VAL A 16 -13.99 -7.16 -6.38
CA VAL A 16 -13.91 -6.28 -7.57
C VAL A 16 -13.27 -6.97 -8.78
N ALA A 17 -12.17 -7.73 -8.60
CA ALA A 17 -11.40 -8.30 -9.71
C ALA A 17 -11.04 -9.78 -9.54
N GLY A 18 -11.60 -10.44 -8.53
CA GLY A 18 -11.31 -11.85 -8.25
C GLY A 18 -10.02 -12.06 -7.45
N LYS A 19 -9.93 -13.25 -6.85
CA LYS A 19 -8.85 -13.62 -5.91
C LYS A 19 -7.46 -13.63 -6.58
N LYS A 20 -7.39 -14.03 -7.85
CA LYS A 20 -6.13 -14.11 -8.61
C LYS A 20 -5.51 -12.72 -8.78
N GLU A 21 -6.26 -11.76 -9.30
CA GLU A 21 -5.76 -10.41 -9.53
C GLU A 21 -5.53 -9.65 -8.23
N ALA A 22 -6.41 -9.78 -7.23
CA ALA A 22 -6.17 -9.22 -5.90
C ALA A 22 -4.87 -9.76 -5.28
N GLY A 23 -4.65 -11.08 -5.39
CA GLY A 23 -3.42 -11.75 -4.95
C GLY A 23 -2.17 -11.22 -5.66
N ARG A 24 -2.22 -11.13 -6.99
CA ARG A 24 -1.13 -10.56 -7.80
C ARG A 24 -0.84 -9.12 -7.40
N LEU A 25 -1.87 -8.27 -7.32
CA LEU A 25 -1.76 -6.85 -7.02
C LEU A 25 -1.12 -6.62 -5.64
N PHE A 26 -1.61 -7.31 -4.61
CA PHE A 26 -1.05 -7.22 -3.26
C PHE A 26 0.39 -7.76 -3.20
N HIS A 27 0.70 -8.79 -3.97
CA HIS A 27 2.05 -9.33 -4.05
C HIS A 27 3.04 -8.35 -4.72
N VAL A 28 2.67 -7.78 -5.87
CA VAL A 28 3.51 -6.83 -6.63
C VAL A 28 3.77 -5.58 -5.79
N TYR A 29 2.73 -4.97 -5.24
CA TYR A 29 2.84 -3.77 -4.40
C TYR A 29 3.26 -4.05 -2.96
N LYS A 30 3.59 -5.31 -2.63
CA LYS A 30 4.05 -5.74 -1.31
C LYS A 30 3.06 -5.38 -0.18
N VAL A 31 1.77 -5.28 -0.45
CA VAL A 31 0.75 -4.89 0.54
C VAL A 31 0.65 -5.96 1.64
N GLY A 32 0.74 -5.51 2.90
CA GLY A 32 0.71 -6.37 4.07
C GLY A 32 -0.64 -6.37 4.81
N THR A 33 -0.71 -7.18 5.85
CA THR A 33 -1.84 -7.24 6.77
C THR A 33 -1.37 -7.06 8.21
N SER A 34 -2.11 -6.26 8.98
CA SER A 34 -1.98 -6.15 10.43
C SER A 34 -3.19 -6.77 11.11
N ARG A 35 -3.00 -7.34 12.30
CA ARG A 35 -4.09 -7.85 13.15
C ARG A 35 -4.84 -6.74 13.89
N MET A 36 -4.35 -5.50 13.82
CA MET A 36 -5.05 -4.35 14.41
C MET A 36 -6.45 -4.21 13.84
N TRP A 37 -7.38 -3.82 14.70
CA TRP A 37 -8.80 -3.58 14.37
C TRP A 37 -9.46 -4.79 13.69
N ASN A 38 -9.12 -6.01 14.13
CA ASN A 38 -9.59 -7.28 13.56
C ASN A 38 -9.18 -7.50 12.10
N GLY A 39 -8.15 -6.80 11.63
CA GLY A 39 -7.68 -6.87 10.25
C GLY A 39 -7.55 -5.47 9.66
N SER A 40 -6.35 -5.13 9.24
CA SER A 40 -6.08 -3.84 8.59
C SER A 40 -5.01 -3.99 7.52
N THR A 41 -5.00 -3.05 6.58
CA THR A 41 -4.04 -3.03 5.48
C THR A 41 -2.77 -2.35 5.92
N VAL A 42 -1.61 -2.91 5.55
CA VAL A 42 -0.32 -2.25 5.72
C VAL A 42 0.21 -1.86 4.35
N PHE A 43 0.37 -0.56 4.12
CA PHE A 43 1.09 -0.03 2.96
C PHE A 43 2.53 0.22 3.36
N TRP A 44 3.44 -0.54 2.75
CA TRP A 44 4.87 -0.40 3.03
C TRP A 44 5.49 0.65 2.12
N GLN A 45 6.25 1.54 2.72
CA GLN A 45 7.17 2.43 2.00
C GLN A 45 8.49 1.68 1.88
N ILE A 46 8.79 1.20 0.67
CA ILE A 46 9.98 0.43 0.35
C ILE A 46 10.70 1.19 -0.76
N ASP A 47 11.96 1.58 -0.50
CA ASP A 47 12.72 2.37 -1.47
C ASP A 47 13.20 1.53 -2.65
N VAL A 48 13.78 2.19 -3.66
CA VAL A 48 14.36 1.53 -4.85
C VAL A 48 15.46 0.50 -4.54
N ARG A 49 16.04 0.53 -3.33
CA ARG A 49 17.06 -0.43 -2.89
C ARG A 49 16.45 -1.60 -2.10
N GLY A 50 15.13 -1.66 -1.97
CA GLY A 50 14.41 -2.69 -1.24
C GLY A 50 14.37 -2.49 0.28
N ASN A 51 14.80 -1.34 0.80
CA ASN A 51 14.77 -1.08 2.24
C ASN A 51 13.37 -0.67 2.67
N VAL A 52 12.85 -1.34 3.71
CA VAL A 52 11.60 -0.92 4.35
C VAL A 52 11.87 0.35 5.16
N ARG A 53 11.25 1.45 4.75
CA ARG A 53 11.40 2.76 5.38
C ARG A 53 10.32 3.06 6.40
N ALA A 54 9.07 2.68 6.10
CA ALA A 54 7.97 2.75 7.04
C ALA A 54 6.85 1.80 6.61
N GLY A 55 5.84 1.64 7.47
CA GLY A 55 4.61 0.93 7.15
C GLY A 55 3.42 1.69 7.72
N LYS A 56 2.48 2.06 6.86
CA LYS A 56 1.25 2.74 7.24
C LYS A 56 0.12 1.72 7.38
N ILE A 57 -0.45 1.63 8.57
CA ILE A 57 -1.57 0.75 8.88
C ILE A 57 -2.86 1.55 8.67
N MET A 58 -3.77 1.05 7.83
CA MET A 58 -5.05 1.68 7.54
C MET A 58 -6.21 0.69 7.62
N GLY A 59 -7.28 1.11 8.31
CA GLY A 59 -8.55 0.40 8.39
C GLY A 59 -9.46 0.70 7.19
N TYR A 60 -10.09 -0.35 6.67
CA TYR A 60 -11.03 -0.28 5.56
C TYR A 60 -12.27 -1.11 5.84
N ASP A 61 -13.38 -0.68 5.28
CA ASP A 61 -14.59 -1.49 5.17
C ASP A 61 -14.41 -2.54 4.05
N ALA A 62 -14.67 -3.81 4.37
CA ALA A 62 -14.42 -4.93 3.45
C ALA A 62 -15.41 -5.01 2.28
N VAL A 63 -16.57 -4.35 2.39
CA VAL A 63 -17.64 -4.41 1.39
C VAL A 63 -17.50 -3.29 0.37
N THR A 64 -17.21 -2.09 0.86
CA THR A 64 -17.20 -0.84 0.09
C THR A 64 -15.80 -0.37 -0.26
N GLY A 65 -14.77 -0.80 0.47
CA GLY A 65 -13.39 -0.33 0.29
C GLY A 65 -13.18 1.11 0.78
N HIS A 66 -14.14 1.71 1.49
CA HIS A 66 -13.96 3.02 2.13
C HIS A 66 -13.08 2.91 3.37
N ARG A 67 -12.30 3.96 3.64
CA ARG A 67 -11.49 4.06 4.85
C ARG A 67 -12.42 4.28 6.05
N ILE A 68 -12.13 3.61 7.16
CA ILE A 68 -12.88 3.77 8.40
C ILE A 68 -12.39 5.04 9.12
N LYS A 69 -13.28 6.02 9.27
CA LYS A 69 -13.03 7.29 9.96
C LYS A 69 -13.80 7.43 11.29
N GLU A 70 -14.82 6.60 11.49
CA GLU A 70 -15.71 6.60 12.65
C GLU A 70 -15.73 5.22 13.30
N PRO A 71 -15.87 5.12 14.64
CA PRO A 71 -15.96 6.23 15.61
C PRO A 71 -14.62 6.96 15.83
N PHE A 72 -13.55 6.49 15.20
CA PHE A 72 -12.27 7.18 15.13
C PHE A 72 -11.53 6.81 13.85
N ASN A 73 -10.55 7.64 13.49
CA ASN A 73 -9.76 7.44 12.30
C ASN A 73 -8.80 6.26 12.45
N GLN A 74 -9.05 5.18 11.72
CA GLN A 74 -8.22 3.96 11.78
C GLN A 74 -6.96 4.10 10.93
N VAL A 75 -6.02 4.92 11.40
CA VAL A 75 -4.67 5.03 10.84
C VAL A 75 -3.63 4.97 11.95
N ASN A 76 -2.58 4.21 11.71
CA ASN A 76 -1.43 4.11 12.60
C ASN A 76 -0.18 3.79 11.78
N TRP A 77 0.98 3.76 12.41
CA TRP A 77 2.23 3.37 11.79
C TRP A 77 2.78 2.11 12.46
N VAL A 78 3.40 1.25 11.65
CA VAL A 78 4.00 0.01 12.12
C VAL A 78 5.05 0.28 13.19
N HIS A 79 5.90 1.30 13.02
CA HIS A 79 6.95 1.63 14.00
C HIS A 79 6.36 2.07 15.35
N SER A 80 5.26 2.83 15.35
CA SER A 80 4.57 3.26 16.57
C SER A 80 3.96 2.07 17.31
N VAL A 81 3.30 1.17 16.59
CA VAL A 81 2.68 -0.03 17.15
C VAL A 81 3.73 -1.01 17.67
N ARG A 82 4.86 -1.12 16.99
CA ARG A 82 6.01 -1.95 17.40
C ARG A 82 6.88 -1.30 18.46
N LYS A 83 6.63 -0.03 18.82
CA LYS A 83 7.42 0.77 19.76
C LYS A 83 8.91 0.74 19.44
N VAL A 84 9.26 0.92 18.16
CA VAL A 84 10.66 0.93 17.71
C VAL A 84 11.35 2.15 18.32
N PRO A 85 12.38 1.97 19.17
CA PRO A 85 13.12 3.09 19.74
C PRO A 85 13.90 3.82 18.65
N ASP A 86 14.08 5.13 18.83
CA ASP A 86 14.88 5.99 17.95
C ASP A 86 14.53 5.85 16.45
N PHE A 87 13.24 5.70 16.14
CA PHE A 87 12.79 5.57 14.75
C PHE A 87 12.86 6.90 14.02
N HIS A 88 13.75 6.99 13.04
CA HIS A 88 13.83 8.13 12.12
C HIS A 88 12.98 7.85 10.88
N MET A 89 11.87 8.58 10.75
CA MET A 89 11.03 8.52 9.55
C MET A 89 11.82 8.99 8.32
N LYS A 90 11.94 8.11 7.31
CA LYS A 90 12.54 8.43 6.01
C LYS A 90 11.55 8.08 4.91
N GLN A 91 10.57 8.94 4.67
CA GLN A 91 9.49 8.60 3.75
C GLN A 91 10.00 8.40 2.32
N CYS A 92 9.38 7.47 1.62
CA CYS A 92 9.59 7.19 0.21
C CYS A 92 8.20 6.91 -0.42
N LEU A 93 8.11 6.89 -1.74
CA LEU A 93 6.84 6.64 -2.42
C LEU A 93 6.36 5.20 -2.17
N PHE A 94 5.06 5.02 -1.99
CA PHE A 94 4.49 3.67 -2.07
C PHE A 94 4.61 3.16 -3.50
N GLY A 95 5.12 1.94 -3.67
CA GLY A 95 5.40 1.35 -4.98
C GLY A 95 6.78 1.72 -5.55
N GLU A 96 7.58 2.56 -4.86
CA GLU A 96 8.89 3.00 -5.36
C GLU A 96 9.84 1.84 -5.66
N HIS A 97 9.77 0.76 -4.87
CA HIS A 97 10.52 -0.46 -5.10
C HIS A 97 10.30 -1.07 -6.49
N LEU A 98 9.19 -0.78 -7.17
CA LEU A 98 8.91 -1.25 -8.53
C LEU A 98 9.80 -0.59 -9.58
N LEU A 99 10.39 0.56 -9.28
CA LEU A 99 11.33 1.25 -10.19
C LEU A 99 12.69 0.56 -10.26
N SER A 100 12.99 -0.35 -9.33
CA SER A 100 14.21 -1.16 -9.34
C SER A 100 14.15 -2.33 -10.32
N ASP A 101 12.95 -2.65 -10.84
CA ASP A 101 12.77 -3.71 -11.81
C ASP A 101 13.23 -3.26 -13.20
N THR A 102 14.43 -3.72 -13.59
CA THR A 102 15.05 -3.40 -14.87
C THR A 102 14.55 -4.26 -16.04
N SER A 103 13.49 -5.07 -15.84
CA SER A 103 12.89 -5.81 -16.95
C SER A 103 12.37 -4.86 -18.02
N ALA A 104 12.51 -5.23 -19.30
CA ALA A 104 12.06 -4.40 -20.42
C ALA A 104 10.57 -4.04 -20.32
N ALA A 105 9.75 -4.93 -19.73
CA ALA A 105 8.33 -4.71 -19.52
C ALA A 105 8.01 -3.63 -18.46
N MET A 106 8.89 -3.42 -17.48
CA MET A 106 8.72 -2.40 -16.45
C MET A 106 9.46 -1.10 -16.78
N SER A 107 10.66 -1.19 -17.36
CA SER A 107 11.47 -0.03 -17.73
C SER A 107 10.86 0.82 -18.86
N ALA A 108 9.98 0.26 -19.69
CA ALA A 108 9.30 0.99 -20.76
C ALA A 108 8.03 1.71 -20.30
N LYS A 109 7.52 1.41 -19.10
CA LYS A 109 6.25 1.98 -18.62
C LYS A 109 6.46 3.38 -18.06
N PRO A 110 5.65 4.38 -18.46
CA PRO A 110 5.64 5.67 -17.79
C PRO A 110 5.26 5.54 -16.30
N VAL A 111 5.80 6.43 -15.48
CA VAL A 111 5.49 6.51 -14.05
C VAL A 111 4.35 7.50 -13.84
N ALA A 112 3.33 7.10 -13.09
CA ALA A 112 2.24 7.97 -12.66
C ALA A 112 2.18 8.04 -11.14
N ILE A 113 1.94 9.23 -10.60
CA ILE A 113 1.90 9.48 -9.15
C ILE A 113 0.50 9.90 -8.75
N VAL A 114 -0.02 9.28 -7.69
CA VAL A 114 -1.30 9.62 -7.08
C VAL A 114 -1.15 9.94 -5.59
N GLU A 115 -2.16 10.53 -4.98
CA GLU A 115 -2.09 10.88 -3.56
C GLU A 115 -2.08 9.64 -2.64
N SER A 116 -2.98 8.67 -2.88
CA SER A 116 -3.24 7.58 -1.94
C SER A 116 -2.80 6.22 -2.47
N GLU A 117 -2.35 5.37 -1.55
CA GLU A 117 -1.87 4.03 -1.84
C GLU A 117 -2.99 3.15 -2.41
N LYS A 118 -4.22 3.30 -1.91
CA LYS A 118 -5.40 2.62 -2.48
C LYS A 118 -5.65 3.06 -3.92
N THR A 119 -5.51 4.34 -4.24
CA THR A 119 -5.68 4.84 -5.61
C THR A 119 -4.64 4.20 -6.53
N ALA A 120 -3.38 4.07 -6.11
CA ALA A 120 -2.35 3.40 -6.90
C ALA A 120 -2.71 1.93 -7.16
N LEU A 121 -3.27 1.22 -6.18
CA LEU A 121 -3.73 -0.16 -6.36
C LEU A 121 -4.91 -0.25 -7.36
N VAL A 122 -5.92 0.62 -7.24
CA VAL A 122 -7.05 0.66 -8.18
C VAL A 122 -6.56 1.00 -9.59
N ALA A 123 -5.70 2.00 -9.72
CA ALA A 123 -5.17 2.43 -11.02
C ALA A 123 -4.29 1.33 -11.65
N ALA A 124 -3.45 0.65 -10.88
CA ALA A 124 -2.65 -0.47 -11.38
C ALA A 124 -3.48 -1.69 -11.80
N LEU A 125 -4.71 -1.81 -11.30
CA LEU A 125 -5.64 -2.86 -11.69
C LEU A 125 -6.33 -2.55 -13.03
N PHE A 126 -6.74 -1.30 -13.25
CA PHE A 126 -7.55 -0.90 -14.41
C PHE A 126 -6.77 -0.19 -15.52
N ILE A 127 -5.58 0.34 -15.23
CA ILE A 127 -4.71 1.09 -16.14
C ILE A 127 -3.27 0.53 -16.01
N PRO A 128 -3.01 -0.69 -16.53
CA PRO A 128 -1.77 -1.43 -16.27
C PRO A 128 -0.55 -0.88 -17.03
N ASP A 129 -0.73 0.11 -17.90
CA ASP A 129 0.30 0.70 -18.76
C ASP A 129 1.29 1.59 -17.98
N PHE A 130 0.98 1.94 -16.74
CA PHE A 130 1.83 2.77 -15.89
C PHE A 130 2.40 1.99 -14.70
N VAL A 131 3.54 2.46 -14.20
CA VAL A 131 3.97 2.18 -12.83
C VAL A 131 3.31 3.22 -11.93
N TRP A 132 2.40 2.77 -11.06
CA TRP A 132 1.65 3.65 -10.17
C TRP A 132 2.36 3.79 -8.83
N LEU A 133 2.66 5.03 -8.45
CA LEU A 133 3.26 5.37 -7.17
C LEU A 133 2.28 6.20 -6.35
N ALA A 134 2.38 6.16 -5.02
CA ALA A 134 1.60 7.03 -4.17
C ALA A 134 2.42 7.79 -3.13
N THR A 135 2.05 9.05 -2.90
CA THR A 135 2.72 9.95 -1.96
C THR A 135 2.43 9.64 -0.50
N GLY A 136 1.29 9.01 -0.22
CA GLY A 136 0.87 8.61 1.13
C GLY A 136 -0.03 9.64 1.84
N GLY A 137 -0.66 10.55 1.10
CA GLY A 137 -1.63 11.55 1.59
C GLY A 137 -1.27 13.00 1.25
N MET A 138 -2.13 13.94 1.67
CA MET A 138 -1.97 15.40 1.48
C MET A 138 -0.62 15.98 1.93
N HIS A 139 -0.01 15.40 2.97
CA HIS A 139 1.36 15.74 3.43
C HIS A 139 2.30 14.56 3.24
N GLY A 140 2.20 13.89 2.09
CA GLY A 140 2.96 12.68 1.77
C GLY A 140 4.47 12.89 1.70
N CYS A 141 5.17 11.96 1.06
CA CYS A 141 6.64 11.91 1.00
C CYS A 141 7.35 13.11 0.35
N PHE A 142 6.63 14.14 -0.09
CA PHE A 142 7.21 15.39 -0.61
C PHE A 142 7.48 16.43 0.48
N ASN A 143 6.97 16.25 1.70
CA ASN A 143 7.20 17.17 2.83
C ASN A 143 8.34 16.71 3.75
N SER A 144 9.42 16.15 3.17
CA SER A 144 10.64 15.74 3.87
C SER A 144 11.42 16.91 4.45
#